data_AF-A0A482WHW1-F1
#
_entry.id   AF-A0A482WHW1-F1
#
_cell.length_a   1.000
_cell.length_b   1.000
_cell.length_c   1.000
_cell.angle_alpha   90.00
_cell.angle_beta   90.00
_cell.angle_gamma   90.00
#
_symmetry.space_group_name_H-M   'P 1'
#
loop_
_entity.id
_entity.type
_entity.pdbx_description
1 polymer ?
#
loop_
_entity_poly.entity_id
_entity_poly.type
_entity_poly.pdbx_seq_one_letter_code
_entity_poly.pdbx_strand_id
1 'polypeptide(L)'
;MASRCGVTRFFRPLEPPVLEDGVVTTPEMAAWFVSKIPSTPGSILFPGLFDIWLTADQVLKVLQGDSDDLAILLCCFFLRLELRAWLALGVGIPHGRSSFVLTCGGGGGGGEGGGGEVWHVWDPTSGLDTRH
;
A
#
# COMPACT_ATOMS: atom_id res chain seq x y z
N MET A 1 -21.33 1.00 15.26
CA MET A 1 -21.38 0.25 13.99
C MET A 1 -21.10 1.24 12.86
N ALA A 2 -19.82 1.47 12.55
CA ALA A 2 -19.43 2.23 11.38
C ALA A 2 -19.29 1.26 10.21
N SER A 3 -20.14 1.43 9.20
CA SER A 3 -20.16 0.61 8.00
C SER A 3 -18.84 0.82 7.24
N ARG A 4 -18.01 -0.22 7.16
CA ARG A 4 -16.85 -0.28 6.27
C ARG A 4 -17.35 -0.14 4.83
N CYS A 5 -17.39 1.09 4.31
CA CYS A 5 -17.82 1.33 2.93
C CYS A 5 -16.77 0.72 1.99
N GLY A 6 -17.25 0.04 0.94
CA GLY A 6 -16.53 -1.04 0.25
C GLY A 6 -15.12 -0.71 -0.21
N VAL A 7 -14.15 -1.30 0.49
CA VAL A 7 -12.71 -1.23 0.22
C VAL A 7 -12.36 -1.58 -1.24
N THR A 8 -13.14 -2.43 -1.90
CA THR A 8 -12.91 -2.88 -3.27
C THR A 8 -13.09 -1.81 -4.34
N ARG A 9 -13.80 -0.70 -4.08
CA ARG A 9 -13.89 0.45 -5.02
C ARG A 9 -12.65 1.35 -5.01
N PHE A 10 -11.80 1.23 -3.99
CA PHE A 10 -10.60 2.05 -3.83
C PHE A 10 -9.39 1.51 -4.58
N PHE A 11 -9.36 0.21 -4.90
CA PHE A 11 -8.27 -0.38 -5.66
C PHE A 11 -8.47 -0.17 -7.15
N ARG A 12 -7.71 0.77 -7.70
CA ARG A 12 -7.57 0.95 -9.14
C ARG A 12 -6.09 1.14 -9.46
N PRO A 13 -5.59 0.60 -10.58
CA PRO A 13 -4.23 0.85 -11.00
C PRO A 13 -3.98 2.36 -11.15
N LEU A 14 -3.10 2.92 -10.30
CA LEU A 14 -2.69 4.32 -10.32
C LEU A 14 -1.20 4.46 -10.61
N GLU A 15 -0.84 5.38 -11.49
CA GLU A 15 0.54 5.52 -11.95
C GLU A 15 1.39 6.17 -10.86
N PRO A 16 2.48 5.54 -10.40
CA PRO A 16 3.35 6.14 -9.40
C PRO A 16 4.03 7.39 -9.99
N PRO A 17 4.36 8.39 -9.16
CA PRO A 17 5.05 9.58 -9.62
C PRO A 17 6.43 9.21 -10.19
N VAL A 18 6.82 9.88 -11.28
CA VAL A 18 8.17 9.78 -11.84
C VAL A 18 9.11 10.49 -10.88
N LEU A 19 9.97 9.73 -10.21
CA LEU A 19 10.94 10.28 -9.25
C LEU A 19 12.20 10.81 -9.94
N GLU A 20 12.61 10.18 -11.04
CA GLU A 20 13.77 10.56 -11.84
C GLU A 20 13.44 10.43 -13.33
N ASP A 21 13.77 11.45 -14.13
CA ASP A 21 13.49 11.46 -15.56
C ASP A 21 14.25 10.35 -16.29
N GLY A 22 13.52 9.49 -17.00
CA GLY A 22 14.08 8.38 -17.78
C GLY A 22 14.35 7.10 -16.99
N VAL A 23 14.05 7.07 -15.69
CA VAL A 23 14.15 5.86 -14.85
C VAL A 23 12.78 5.22 -14.68
N VAL A 24 12.70 3.90 -14.88
CA VAL A 24 11.47 3.14 -14.64
C VAL A 24 11.25 3.01 -13.14
N THR A 25 10.09 3.45 -12.66
CA THR A 25 9.73 3.37 -11.24
C THR A 25 9.68 1.91 -10.77
N THR A 26 10.54 1.55 -9.82
CA THR A 26 10.53 0.22 -9.20
C THR A 26 9.53 0.16 -8.02
N PRO A 27 9.14 -1.03 -7.57
CA PRO A 27 8.29 -1.18 -6.39
C PRO A 27 8.89 -0.54 -5.13
N GLU A 28 10.21 -0.64 -4.97
CA GLU A 28 10.95 -0.01 -3.85
C GLU A 28 10.91 1.51 -3.93
N MET A 29 11.00 2.08 -5.13
CA MET A 29 10.84 3.53 -5.34
C MET A 29 9.43 4.00 -4.98
N ALA A 30 8.41 3.23 -5.38
CA ALA A 30 7.02 3.52 -5.03
C ALA A 30 6.80 3.43 -3.50
N ALA A 31 7.31 2.39 -2.85
CA ALA A 31 7.23 2.24 -1.39
C ALA A 31 7.97 3.36 -0.65
N TRP A 32 9.15 3.75 -1.13
CA TRP A 32 9.91 4.87 -0.59
C TRP A 32 9.15 6.19 -0.74
N PHE A 33 8.51 6.45 -1.88
CA PHE A 33 7.70 7.65 -2.07
C PHE A 33 6.54 7.69 -1.07
N VAL A 34 5.80 6.58 -0.91
CA VAL A 34 4.67 6.52 0.03
C VAL A 34 5.13 6.72 1.48
N SER A 35 6.30 6.19 1.86
CA SER A 35 6.83 6.38 3.22
C SER A 35 7.27 7.81 3.53
N LYS A 36 7.43 8.68 2.51
CA LYS A 36 7.64 10.12 2.71
C LYS A 36 6.36 10.88 3.01
N ILE A 37 5.19 10.30 2.77
CA ILE A 37 3.91 10.93 3.10
C ILE A 37 3.70 10.84 4.62
N PRO A 38 3.46 11.96 5.31
CA PRO A 38 3.27 11.95 6.76
C PRO A 38 2.05 11.12 7.15
N SER A 39 2.29 10.09 7.97
CA SER A 39 1.23 9.29 8.56
C SER A 39 0.64 10.02 9.77
N THR A 40 -0.68 10.21 9.78
CA THR A 40 -1.41 10.81 10.91
C THR A 40 -2.60 9.92 11.27
N PRO A 41 -2.82 9.58 12.55
CA PRO A 41 -3.98 8.77 12.94
C PRO A 41 -5.30 9.39 12.45
N GLY A 42 -6.15 8.57 11.82
CA GLY A 42 -7.45 9.03 11.28
C GLY A 42 -8.36 9.69 12.31
N SER A 43 -8.21 9.37 13.60
CA SER A 43 -8.93 10.02 14.71
C SER A 43 -8.62 11.51 14.88
N ILE A 44 -7.44 11.96 14.44
CA ILE A 44 -7.03 13.36 14.47
C ILE A 44 -7.52 14.08 13.22
N LEU A 45 -7.51 13.39 12.07
CA LEU A 45 -7.92 13.94 10.78
C LEU A 45 -9.44 14.12 10.67
N PHE A 46 -10.22 13.19 11.22
CA PHE A 46 -11.68 13.18 11.14
C PHE A 46 -12.32 12.93 12.52
N PRO A 47 -12.27 13.92 13.43
CA PRO A 47 -12.83 13.75 14.77
C PRO A 47 -14.34 13.46 14.69
N GLY A 48 -14.75 12.34 15.31
CA GLY A 48 -16.14 11.88 15.32
C GLY A 48 -16.54 10.97 14.14
N LEU A 49 -15.66 10.79 13.15
CA LEU A 49 -15.82 9.88 12.03
C LEU A 49 -14.72 8.81 12.09
N PHE A 50 -14.97 7.77 12.87
CA PHE A 50 -14.07 6.61 12.92
C PHE A 50 -14.22 5.76 11.65
N ASP A 51 -13.12 5.19 11.14
CA ASP A 51 -13.07 4.27 10.00
C ASP A 51 -13.42 4.85 8.62
N ILE A 52 -13.07 6.11 8.33
CA ILE A 52 -13.09 6.61 6.94
C ILE A 52 -11.77 6.28 6.26
N TRP A 53 -11.87 5.70 5.07
CA TRP A 53 -10.72 5.40 4.22
C TRP A 53 -10.71 6.38 3.05
N LEU A 54 -9.54 6.95 2.76
CA LEU A 54 -9.29 7.81 1.63
C LEU A 54 -9.02 6.98 0.37
N THR A 55 -9.48 7.48 -0.77
CA THR A 55 -9.03 7.01 -2.09
C THR A 55 -7.57 7.40 -2.31
N ALA A 56 -6.85 6.64 -3.15
CA ALA A 56 -5.48 6.98 -3.55
C ALA A 56 -5.37 8.43 -4.11
N ASP A 57 -6.36 8.89 -4.88
CA ASP A 57 -6.43 10.27 -5.39
C ASP A 57 -6.58 11.31 -4.28
N GLN A 58 -7.33 11.00 -3.22
CA GLN A 58 -7.49 11.90 -2.07
C GLN A 58 -6.21 11.99 -1.24
N VAL A 59 -5.54 10.87 -1.02
CA VAL A 59 -4.24 10.83 -0.33
C VAL A 59 -3.22 11.67 -1.09
N LEU A 60 -3.16 11.58 -2.43
CA LEU A 60 -2.23 12.39 -3.23
C LEU A 60 -2.58 13.89 -3.24
N LYS A 61 -3.87 14.25 -3.10
CA LYS A 61 -4.29 15.67 -3.03
C LYS A 61 -3.95 16.32 -1.69
N VAL A 62 -4.10 15.57 -0.60
CA VAL A 62 -3.88 16.08 0.76
C VAL A 62 -2.43 15.84 1.21
N LEU A 63 -1.73 14.88 0.59
CA LEU A 63 -0.40 14.41 0.97
C LEU A 63 -0.33 14.04 2.46
N GLN A 64 -1.38 13.39 2.94
CA GLN A 64 -1.54 12.93 4.31
C GLN A 64 -2.55 11.79 4.34
N GLY A 65 -2.37 10.86 5.26
CA GLY A 65 -3.28 9.74 5.49
C GLY A 65 -2.85 8.94 6.70
N ASP A 66 -3.69 8.00 7.14
CA ASP A 66 -3.28 7.01 8.13
C ASP A 66 -2.63 5.78 7.46
N SER A 67 -2.33 4.73 8.25
CA SER A 67 -1.70 3.52 7.71
C SER A 67 -2.58 2.78 6.69
N ASP A 68 -3.91 2.82 6.83
CA ASP A 68 -4.85 2.19 5.91
C ASP A 68 -4.82 2.95 4.56
N ASP A 69 -4.88 4.28 4.62
CA ASP A 69 -4.86 5.16 3.45
C ASP A 69 -3.56 5.02 2.62
N LEU A 70 -2.41 5.01 3.29
CA LEU A 70 -1.10 4.86 2.64
C LEU A 70 -0.93 3.46 2.05
N ALA A 71 -1.44 2.42 2.71
CA ALA A 71 -1.43 1.06 2.18
C ALA A 71 -2.27 0.93 0.90
N ILE A 72 -3.44 1.59 0.84
CA ILE A 72 -4.27 1.62 -0.38
C ILE A 72 -3.52 2.29 -1.52
N LEU A 73 -2.88 3.44 -1.27
CA LEU A 73 -2.09 4.16 -2.27
C LEU A 73 -0.97 3.27 -2.83
N LEU A 74 -0.19 2.64 -1.95
CA LEU A 74 0.90 1.75 -2.34
C LEU A 74 0.40 0.54 -3.15
N CYS A 75 -0.71 -0.06 -2.73
CA CYS A 75 -1.34 -1.15 -3.46
C CYS A 75 -1.76 -0.72 -4.88
N CYS A 76 -2.34 0.48 -5.03
CA CYS A 76 -2.72 1.02 -6.34
C CYS A 76 -1.52 1.23 -7.26
N PHE A 77 -0.37 1.65 -6.73
CA PHE A 77 0.89 1.73 -7.48
C PHE A 77 1.38 0.35 -7.93
N PHE A 78 1.40 -0.63 -7.03
CA PHE A 78 1.80 -1.99 -7.36
C PHE A 78 0.91 -2.63 -8.43
N LEU A 79 -0.40 -2.36 -8.41
CA LEU A 79 -1.31 -2.79 -9.47
C LEU A 79 -0.98 -2.16 -10.84
N ARG A 80 -0.38 -0.95 -10.91
CA ARG A 80 0.14 -0.40 -12.18
C ARG A 80 1.49 -0.94 -12.59
N LEU A 81 2.31 -1.35 -11.63
CA LEU A 81 3.56 -2.06 -11.88
C LEU A 81 3.33 -3.55 -12.22
N GLU A 82 2.08 -3.93 -12.50
CA GLU A 82 1.65 -5.29 -12.87
C GLU A 82 1.96 -6.36 -11.80
N LEU A 83 2.15 -5.93 -10.55
CA LEU A 83 2.35 -6.85 -9.43
C LEU A 83 1.01 -7.39 -8.93
N ARG A 84 1.00 -8.67 -8.54
CA ARG A 84 -0.09 -9.21 -7.73
C ARG A 84 0.07 -8.67 -6.32
N ALA A 85 -0.77 -7.71 -5.96
CA ALA A 85 -0.75 -7.02 -4.69
C ALA A 85 -2.03 -7.27 -3.89
N TRP A 86 -1.90 -7.41 -2.57
CA TRP A 86 -3.01 -7.57 -1.63
C TRP A 86 -2.84 -6.64 -0.46
N LEU A 87 -3.95 -6.15 0.08
CA LEU A 87 -3.96 -5.38 1.30
C LEU A 87 -4.15 -6.32 2.50
N ALA A 88 -3.18 -6.35 3.41
CA ALA A 88 -3.24 -7.07 4.67
C ALA A 88 -3.58 -6.10 5.81
N LEU A 89 -4.73 -6.33 6.45
CA LEU A 89 -5.20 -5.54 7.58
C LEU A 89 -5.02 -6.33 8.86
N GLY A 90 -4.36 -5.74 9.84
CA GLY A 90 -4.05 -6.42 11.09
C GLY A 90 -3.97 -5.49 12.29
N VAL A 91 -3.62 -6.10 13.42
CA VAL A 91 -3.27 -5.40 14.65
C VAL A 91 -1.89 -5.89 15.06
N GLY A 92 -0.89 -5.01 14.95
CA GLY A 92 0.48 -5.28 15.36
C GLY A 92 0.71 -4.86 16.81
N ILE A 93 1.44 -5.67 17.57
CA ILE A 93 2.01 -5.23 18.86
C ILE A 93 3.45 -4.76 18.56
N PRO A 94 3.87 -3.52 18.90
CA PRO A 94 3.24 -2.56 19.82
C PRO A 94 2.43 -1.42 19.15
N HIS A 95 2.24 -1.43 17.83
CA HIS A 95 1.77 -0.27 17.05
C HIS A 95 0.24 -0.15 16.87
N GLY A 96 -0.55 -1.12 17.35
CA GLY A 96 -2.00 -1.10 17.26
C GLY A 96 -2.49 -1.54 15.87
N ARG A 97 -3.57 -0.93 15.36
CA ARG A 97 -4.13 -1.27 14.04
C ARG A 97 -3.14 -0.85 12.94
N SER A 98 -2.77 -1.79 12.09
CA SER A 98 -1.72 -1.60 11.07
C SER A 98 -2.11 -2.27 9.76
N SER A 99 -1.65 -1.67 8.68
CA SER A 99 -1.95 -2.11 7.32
C SER A 99 -0.68 -2.27 6.52
N PHE A 100 -0.58 -3.39 5.81
CA PHE A 100 0.58 -3.78 5.03
C PHE A 100 0.13 -4.14 3.61
N VAL A 101 1.03 -4.02 2.65
CA VAL A 101 0.80 -4.51 1.29
C VAL A 101 1.62 -5.78 1.09
N LEU A 102 0.97 -6.84 0.62
CA LEU A 102 1.62 -8.10 0.27
C LEU A 102 1.79 -8.13 -1.24
N THR A 103 2.96 -8.55 -1.72
CA THR A 103 3.15 -8.90 -3.13
C THR A 103 3.74 -10.28 -3.26
N CYS A 104 3.28 -11.04 -4.24
CA CYS A 104 3.78 -12.38 -4.54
C CYS A 104 4.63 -12.32 -5.80
N GLY A 105 5.92 -12.60 -5.64
CA GLY A 105 6.83 -12.86 -6.75
C GLY A 105 6.66 -14.29 -7.22
N GLY A 106 5.69 -14.54 -8.11
CA GLY A 106 5.76 -15.71 -8.98
C GLY A 106 6.75 -15.39 -10.08
N GLY A 107 7.89 -16.09 -10.11
CA GLY A 107 8.87 -15.92 -11.20
C GLY A 107 8.15 -15.90 -12.54
N GLY A 108 8.26 -14.79 -13.26
CA GLY A 108 7.77 -14.67 -14.62
C GLY A 108 8.52 -15.68 -15.49
N GLY A 109 7.94 -16.86 -15.66
CA GLY A 109 8.51 -17.93 -16.45
C GLY A 109 7.60 -19.13 -16.39
N GLY A 110 6.86 -19.38 -17.47
CA GLY A 110 6.23 -20.67 -17.71
C GLY A 110 7.29 -21.76 -17.66
N GLY A 111 7.35 -22.47 -16.55
CA GLY A 111 8.30 -23.53 -16.31
C GLY A 111 7.79 -24.37 -15.16
N GLU A 112 7.33 -25.58 -15.47
CA GLU A 112 6.99 -26.60 -14.51
C GLU A 112 8.23 -26.90 -13.65
N GLY A 113 8.26 -26.38 -12.42
CA GLY A 113 9.35 -26.60 -11.48
C GLY A 113 9.05 -25.90 -10.17
N GLY A 114 8.92 -26.67 -9.08
CA GLY A 114 8.49 -26.20 -7.76
C GLY A 114 9.44 -25.21 -7.09
N GLY A 115 9.43 -23.95 -7.53
CA GLY A 115 9.91 -22.81 -6.75
C GLY A 115 8.79 -22.27 -5.88
N GLY A 116 8.98 -22.24 -4.56
CA GLY A 116 8.00 -21.66 -3.65
C GLY A 116 7.70 -20.20 -4.00
N GLU A 117 6.44 -19.80 -3.87
CA GLU A 117 6.04 -18.38 -4.01
C GLU A 117 6.78 -17.54 -2.96
N VAL A 118 7.54 -16.54 -3.41
CA VAL A 118 8.22 -15.60 -2.52
C VAL A 118 7.26 -14.45 -2.20
N TRP A 119 7.02 -14.23 -0.91
CA TRP A 119 6.12 -13.19 -0.43
C TRP A 119 6.91 -12.02 0.13
N HIS A 120 6.54 -10.83 -0.32
CA HIS A 120 7.11 -9.57 0.14
C HIS A 120 6.04 -8.82 0.93
N VAL A 121 6.41 -8.35 2.12
CA VAL A 121 5.54 -7.59 3.03
C VAL A 121 6.06 -6.16 3.11
N TRP A 122 5.26 -5.24 2.57
CA TRP A 122 5.59 -3.82 2.49
C TRP A 122 4.85 -3.05 3.58
N ASP A 123 5.61 -2.36 4.43
CA ASP A 123 5.06 -1.38 5.35
C ASP A 123 5.00 0.00 4.66
N PRO A 124 3.80 0.56 4.42
CA PRO A 124 3.66 1.82 3.72
C PRO A 124 4.20 3.03 4.51
N THR A 125 4.38 2.89 5.83
CA THR A 125 4.85 3.98 6.69
C THR A 125 6.37 4.03 6.82
N SER A 126 7.04 2.87 6.75
CA SER A 126 8.51 2.79 6.82
C SER A 126 9.17 2.58 5.44
N GLY A 127 8.42 2.10 4.45
CA GLY A 127 8.93 1.74 3.13
C GLY A 127 9.81 0.49 3.13
N LEU A 128 9.81 -0.28 4.22
CA LEU A 128 10.60 -1.51 4.35
C LEU A 128 9.87 -2.70 3.72
N ASP A 129 10.61 -3.51 2.98
CA ASP A 129 10.21 -4.84 2.52
C ASP A 129 10.75 -5.91 3.49
N THR A 130 9.85 -6.68 4.09
CA THR A 130 10.20 -7.84 4.91
C THR A 130 9.94 -9.10 4.10
N ARG A 131 11.02 -9.81 3.73
CA ARG A 131 10.95 -11.05 2.95
C ARG A 131 10.60 -12.22 3.87
N HIS A 132 9.53 -12.94 3.56
CA HIS A 132 9.05 -14.10 4.33
C HIS A 132 8.90 -15.34 3.46
#